data_AF-A0A934EIM7-F1
#
_entry.id   AF-A0A934EIM7-F1
#
_cell.length_a   1.000
_cell.length_b   1.000
_cell.length_c   1.000
_cell.angle_alpha   90.00
_cell.angle_beta   90.00
_cell.angle_gamma   90.00
#
_symmetry.space_group_name_H-M   'P 1'
#
loop_
_entity.id
_entity.type
_entity.pdbx_description
1 polymer ?
#
loop_
_entity_poly.entity_id
_entity_poly.type
_entity_poly.pdbx_seq_one_letter_code
_entity_poly.pdbx_strand_id
1 'polypeptide(L)'
;MKIIIPVLILVSMLAVSFCWADEAAVKEAYSLYYQGKKTAAIEKMEAYVSENPDPGALYFLGYAYYEKKDMDKANEYFNKAFRLKDFYSPIPPKAAQ
;
A
#
# COMPACT_ATOMS: atom_id res chain seq x y z
N MET A 1 26.93 16.28 22.70
CA MET A 1 26.49 14.90 23.04
C MET A 1 25.21 14.83 23.88
N LYS A 2 24.96 15.70 24.86
CA LYS A 2 23.78 15.60 25.77
C LYS A 2 22.41 15.79 25.11
N ILE A 3 22.32 16.49 23.98
CA ILE A 3 21.04 16.78 23.27
C ILE A 3 20.76 15.75 22.16
N ILE A 4 21.77 15.01 21.71
CA ILE A 4 21.64 14.05 20.61
C ILE A 4 20.82 12.82 21.05
N ILE A 5 21.06 12.35 22.29
CA ILE A 5 20.38 11.18 22.87
C ILE A 5 18.85 11.41 23.00
N PRO A 6 18.34 12.51 23.58
CA PRO A 6 16.90 12.72 23.67
C PRO A 6 16.22 12.94 22.31
N VAL A 7 16.90 13.57 21.34
CA VAL A 7 16.37 13.75 19.98
C VAL A 7 16.24 12.41 19.25
N LEU A 8 17.20 11.49 19.43
CA LEU A 8 17.18 10.18 18.81
C LEU A 8 16.07 9.28 19.37
N ILE A 9 15.79 9.37 20.68
CA ILE A 9 14.66 8.69 21.33
C ILE A 9 13.33 9.23 20.80
N LEU A 10 13.19 10.56 20.66
CA LEU A 10 11.97 11.18 20.14
C LEU A 10 11.67 10.74 18.70
N VAL A 11 12.70 10.67 17.85
CA VAL A 11 12.58 10.19 16.46
C VAL A 11 12.21 8.71 16.41
N SER A 12 12.77 7.87 17.29
CA SER A 12 12.39 6.45 17.36
C SER A 12 10.94 6.24 17.79
N MET A 13 10.41 7.10 18.68
CA MET A 13 9.03 7.00 19.15
C MET A 13 8.03 7.36 18.04
N LEU A 14 8.36 8.33 17.20
CA LEU A 14 7.52 8.71 16.06
C LEU A 14 7.46 7.61 14.99
N ALA A 15 8.59 6.93 14.71
CA ALA A 15 8.64 5.85 13.72
C ALA A 15 7.80 4.62 14.14
N VAL A 16 7.78 4.30 15.45
CA VAL A 16 6.97 3.18 15.98
C VAL A 16 5.47 3.48 15.88
N SER A 17 5.05 4.72 16.18
CA SER A 17 3.64 5.13 16.04
C SER A 17 3.15 5.08 14.59
N PHE A 18 4.03 5.40 13.64
CA PHE A 18 3.70 5.39 12.21
C PHE A 18 3.51 3.96 11.68
N CYS A 19 4.37 3.03 12.10
CA CYS A 19 4.29 1.63 11.69
C CYS A 19 2.99 0.93 12.13
N TRP A 20 2.41 1.31 13.29
CA TRP A 20 1.16 0.73 13.78
C TRP A 20 -0.09 1.28 13.08
N ALA A 21 -0.06 2.54 12.65
CA ALA A 21 -1.18 3.18 11.97
C ALA A 21 -1.46 2.55 10.60
N ASP A 22 -0.38 2.19 9.90
CA ASP A 22 -0.38 1.58 8.59
C ASP A 22 -0.99 0.18 8.57
N GLU A 23 -0.58 -0.68 9.51
CA GLU A 23 -1.11 -2.03 9.63
C GLU A 23 -2.62 -2.04 9.98
N ALA A 24 -3.05 -1.10 10.83
CA ALA A 24 -4.45 -0.94 11.21
C ALA A 24 -5.32 -0.54 10.01
N ALA A 25 -4.86 0.42 9.19
CA ALA A 25 -5.59 0.89 8.02
C ALA A 25 -5.78 -0.22 6.98
N VAL A 26 -4.74 -1.01 6.71
CA VAL A 26 -4.79 -2.15 5.79
C VAL A 26 -5.75 -3.22 6.28
N LYS A 27 -5.70 -3.58 7.57
CA LYS A 27 -6.62 -4.57 8.17
C LYS A 27 -8.08 -4.12 8.09
N GLU A 28 -8.34 -2.84 8.32
CA GLU A 28 -9.67 -2.26 8.19
C GLU A 28 -10.17 -2.33 6.74
N ALA A 29 -9.32 -1.99 5.76
CA ALA A 29 -9.65 -2.08 4.34
C ALA A 29 -10.05 -3.51 3.94
N TYR A 30 -9.28 -4.53 4.36
CA TYR A 30 -9.65 -5.93 4.13
C TYR A 30 -10.99 -6.30 4.79
N SER A 31 -11.21 -5.87 6.04
CA SER A 31 -12.47 -6.14 6.74
C SER A 31 -13.67 -5.54 6.01
N LEU A 32 -13.57 -4.28 5.56
CA LEU A 32 -14.61 -3.62 4.76
C LEU A 32 -14.88 -4.38 3.46
N TYR A 33 -13.82 -4.87 2.82
CA TYR A 33 -13.92 -5.62 1.58
C TYR A 33 -14.69 -6.94 1.76
N TYR A 34 -14.37 -7.73 2.79
CA TYR A 34 -15.08 -8.98 3.11
C TYR A 34 -16.52 -8.75 3.60
N GLN A 35 -16.82 -7.57 4.13
CA GLN A 35 -18.19 -7.14 4.44
C GLN A 35 -18.99 -6.71 3.19
N GLY A 36 -18.39 -6.75 1.99
CA GLY A 36 -19.01 -6.29 0.75
C GLY A 36 -19.00 -4.77 0.56
N LYS A 37 -18.41 -4.00 1.48
CA LYS A 37 -18.25 -2.54 1.38
C LYS A 37 -17.04 -2.20 0.50
N LYS A 38 -17.03 -2.71 -0.74
CA LYS A 38 -15.87 -2.68 -1.64
C LYS A 38 -15.39 -1.27 -1.94
N THR A 39 -16.29 -0.29 -2.14
CA THR A 39 -15.90 1.11 -2.39
C THR A 39 -15.12 1.71 -1.23
N ALA A 40 -15.61 1.57 0.00
CA ALA A 40 -14.93 2.08 1.19
C ALA A 40 -13.58 1.39 1.42
N ALA A 41 -13.49 0.09 1.13
CA ALA A 41 -12.23 -0.65 1.17
C ALA A 41 -11.21 -0.11 0.16
N ILE A 42 -11.65 0.15 -1.08
CA ILE A 42 -10.82 0.75 -2.13
C ILE A 42 -10.32 2.13 -1.70
N GLU A 43 -11.20 3.03 -1.25
CA GLU A 43 -10.82 4.38 -0.81
C GLU A 43 -9.79 4.36 0.32
N LYS A 44 -10.00 3.49 1.32
CA LYS A 44 -9.08 3.32 2.45
C LYS A 44 -7.72 2.80 1.98
N MET A 45 -7.71 1.82 1.08
CA MET A 45 -6.47 1.27 0.55
C MET A 45 -5.75 2.24 -0.40
N GLU A 46 -6.49 3.06 -1.17
CA GLU A 46 -5.92 4.13 -2.01
C GLU A 46 -5.18 5.18 -1.17
N ALA A 47 -5.79 5.61 -0.05
CA ALA A 47 -5.15 6.51 0.91
C ALA A 47 -3.92 5.88 1.60
N TYR A 48 -3.94 4.57 1.82
CA TYR A 48 -2.79 3.85 2.35
C TYR A 48 -1.63 3.83 1.34
N VAL A 49 -1.89 3.45 0.08
CA VAL A 49 -0.83 3.32 -0.93
C VAL A 49 -0.26 4.64 -1.42
N SER A 50 -0.94 5.77 -1.19
CA SER A 50 -0.38 7.09 -1.52
C SER A 50 0.78 7.48 -0.60
N GLU A 51 0.76 7.01 0.66
CA GLU A 51 1.83 7.24 1.62
C GLU A 51 2.81 6.06 1.65
N ASN A 52 2.29 4.84 1.53
CA ASN A 52 3.04 3.59 1.64
C ASN A 52 2.78 2.71 0.42
N PRO A 53 3.56 2.83 -0.66
CA PRO A 53 3.43 2.00 -1.85
C PRO A 53 3.89 0.56 -1.56
N ASP A 54 3.07 -0.17 -0.80
CA ASP A 54 3.23 -1.59 -0.52
C ASP A 54 2.70 -2.42 -1.71
N PRO A 55 3.47 -3.40 -2.20
CA PRO A 55 3.03 -4.17 -3.35
C PRO A 55 1.78 -5.01 -3.10
N GLY A 56 1.56 -5.51 -1.88
CA GLY A 56 0.38 -6.28 -1.52
C GLY A 56 -0.88 -5.42 -1.58
N ALA A 57 -0.83 -4.22 -1.03
CA ALA A 57 -1.89 -3.23 -1.08
C ALA A 57 -2.18 -2.75 -2.51
N LEU A 58 -1.15 -2.53 -3.32
CA LEU A 58 -1.30 -2.22 -4.75
C LEU A 58 -1.94 -3.38 -5.52
N TYR A 59 -1.55 -4.62 -5.25
CA TYR A 59 -2.17 -5.80 -5.85
C TYR A 59 -3.65 -5.93 -5.45
N PHE A 60 -3.96 -5.69 -4.17
CA PHE A 60 -5.34 -5.67 -3.68
C PHE A 60 -6.18 -4.65 -4.44
N LEU A 61 -5.68 -3.43 -4.66
CA LEU A 61 -6.37 -2.41 -5.46
C LEU A 61 -6.59 -2.87 -6.90
N GLY A 62 -5.58 -3.48 -7.52
CA GLY A 62 -5.72 -4.08 -8.86
C GLY A 62 -6.86 -5.10 -8.90
N TYR A 63 -6.92 -5.99 -7.91
CA TYR A 63 -7.97 -7.00 -7.80
C TYR A 63 -9.36 -6.41 -7.52
N ALA A 64 -9.46 -5.44 -6.62
CA ALA A 64 -10.72 -4.79 -6.29
C ALA A 64 -11.30 -4.01 -7.50
N TYR A 65 -10.45 -3.34 -8.27
CA TYR A 65 -10.86 -2.68 -9.51
C TYR A 65 -11.20 -3.67 -10.63
N TYR A 66 -10.51 -4.81 -10.72
CA TYR A 66 -10.85 -5.90 -11.63
C TYR A 66 -12.27 -6.42 -11.36
N GLU A 67 -12.62 -6.66 -10.09
CA GLU A 67 -13.98 -7.08 -9.73
C GLU A 67 -15.04 -6.01 -10.03
N LYS A 68 -14.68 -4.73 -9.92
CA LYS A 68 -15.53 -3.61 -10.32
C LYS A 68 -15.65 -3.47 -11.85
N LYS A 69 -14.90 -4.27 -12.61
CA LYS A 69 -14.78 -4.23 -14.09
C LYS A 69 -14.14 -2.95 -14.62
N ASP A 70 -13.44 -2.20 -13.77
CA ASP A 70 -12.63 -1.05 -14.16
C ASP A 70 -11.24 -1.56 -14.55
N MET A 71 -11.13 -2.01 -15.79
CA MET A 71 -9.94 -2.70 -16.30
C MET A 71 -8.74 -1.77 -16.43
N ASP A 72 -8.98 -0.48 -16.65
CA ASP A 72 -7.93 0.52 -16.77
C ASP A 72 -7.23 0.70 -15.42
N LYS A 73 -8.00 0.93 -14.35
CA LYS A 73 -7.43 1.03 -13.00
C LYS A 73 -6.86 -0.29 -12.51
N ALA A 74 -7.49 -1.42 -12.81
CA ALA A 74 -6.96 -2.73 -12.45
C ALA A 74 -5.56 -2.93 -13.02
N ASN A 75 -5.38 -2.68 -14.32
CA ASN A 75 -4.09 -2.73 -14.99
C ASN A 75 -3.09 -1.75 -14.40
N GLU A 76 -3.50 -0.51 -14.09
CA GLU A 76 -2.63 0.48 -13.48
C GLU A 76 -2.04 -0.03 -12.15
N TYR A 77 -2.88 -0.49 -11.23
CA TYR A 77 -2.46 -0.91 -9.91
C TYR A 77 -1.68 -2.22 -9.92
N PHE A 78 -2.07 -3.20 -10.75
CA PHE A 78 -1.26 -4.40 -10.95
C PHE A 78 0.13 -4.05 -11.47
N ASN A 79 0.24 -3.19 -12.48
CA ASN A 79 1.54 -2.77 -12.99
C ASN A 79 2.37 -2.00 -11.95
N LYS A 80 1.74 -1.19 -11.09
CA LYS A 80 2.44 -0.57 -9.95
C LYS A 80 2.98 -1.62 -8.99
N ALA A 81 2.18 -2.61 -8.60
CA ALA A 81 2.62 -3.71 -7.73
C ALA A 81 3.81 -4.47 -8.34
N PHE A 82 3.72 -4.85 -9.62
CA PHE A 82 4.76 -5.62 -10.31
C PHE A 82 6.07 -4.86 -10.56
N ARG A 83 6.05 -3.52 -10.57
CA ARG A 83 7.27 -2.72 -10.69
C ARG A 83 8.09 -2.66 -9.39
N LEU A 84 7.50 -3.03 -8.26
CA LEU A 84 8.21 -3.04 -6.98
C LEU A 84 9.06 -4.30 -6.88
N LYS A 85 10.39 -4.10 -6.78
CA LYS A 85 11.42 -5.15 -6.75
C LYS A 85 11.17 -6.21 -5.66
N ASP A 86 10.56 -5.80 -4.55
CA ASP A 86 10.26 -6.67 -3.41
C ASP A 86 9.05 -7.60 -3.65
N PHE A 87 8.20 -7.28 -4.64
CA PHE A 87 7.04 -8.09 -5.04
C PHE A 87 7.37 -9.08 -6.14
N TYR A 88 8.19 -8.66 -7.10
CA TYR A 88 8.55 -9.43 -8.27
C TYR A 88 9.99 -9.12 -8.67
N SER A 89 10.87 -10.12 -8.62
CA SER A 89 12.13 -10.10 -9.36
C SER A 89 12.36 -11.51 -9.90
N PRO A 90 12.42 -11.67 -11.25
CA PRO A 90 13.69 -11.42 -11.91
C PRO A 90 13.67 -10.80 -13.33
N ILE A 91 12.53 -10.36 -13.88
CA ILE A 91 12.48 -9.87 -15.28
C ILE A 91 12.18 -8.37 -15.31
N PRO A 92 13.10 -7.51 -15.76
CA PRO A 92 12.87 -6.06 -15.85
C PRO A 92 11.76 -5.75 -16.88
N PRO A 93 10.96 -4.69 -16.65
CA PRO A 93 9.89 -4.31 -17.58
C PRO A 93 10.52 -4.04 -18.95
N LYS A 94 9.97 -4.68 -20.00
CA LYS A 94 10.38 -4.39 -21.37
C LYS A 94 10.07 -2.92 -21.61
N ALA A 95 11.11 -2.10 -21.79
CA ALA A 95 10.96 -0.67 -22.04
C ALA A 95 9.93 -0.48 -23.16
N ALA A 96 8.88 0.29 -22.87
CA ALA A 96 7.89 0.65 -23.87
C ALA A 96 8.62 1.30 -25.06
N GLN A 97 8.43 0.72 -26.25
CA GLN A 97 8.97 1.23 -27.52
C GLN A 97 8.22 2.49 -27.93
#